data_AF-A0A2G9XBX7-F1
#
_entry.id   AF-A0A2G9XBX7-F1
#
_cell.length_a   1.000
_cell.length_b   1.000
_cell.length_c   1.000
_cell.angle_alpha   90.00
_cell.angle_beta   90.00
_cell.angle_gamma   90.00
#
_symmetry.space_group_name_H-M   'P 1'
#
loop_
_entity.id
_entity.type
_entity.pdbx_description
1 polymer ?
#
loop_
_entity_poly.entity_id
_entity_poly.type
_entity_poly.pdbx_seq_one_letter_code
_entity_poly.pdbx_strand_id
1 'polypeptide(L)' 'MKKVNIPTNKIGKFAGKWVVIDPKIDRIIAVGSTLKEISSMVTRPSTDKNPAGTVPFSFIVPRKDEGPYILWIKSY' A
#
# COMPACT_ATOMS: atom_id res chain seq x y z
N MET A 1 -3.60 -2.30 -13.50
CA MET A 1 -3.39 -1.27 -12.45
C MET A 1 -4.05 0.05 -12.85
N LYS A 2 -4.47 0.85 -11.87
CA LYS A 2 -4.95 2.24 -12.06
C LYS A 2 -4.19 3.18 -11.13
N LYS A 3 -3.55 4.21 -11.69
CA LYS A 3 -2.97 5.30 -10.89
C LYS A 3 -4.10 6.15 -10.32
N VAL A 4 -3.98 6.53 -9.05
CA VAL A 4 -4.96 7.33 -8.33
C VAL A 4 -4.25 8.38 -7.50
N ASN A 5 -5.00 9.34 -6.97
CA ASN A 5 -4.47 10.36 -6.08
C ASN A 5 -5.49 10.64 -4.97
N ILE A 6 -5.62 9.72 -4.02
CA ILE A 6 -6.74 9.68 -3.06
C ILE A 6 -6.20 9.63 -1.63
N PRO A 7 -6.77 10.38 -0.67
CA PRO A 7 -6.36 10.32 0.73
C PRO A 7 -6.62 8.93 1.33
N THR A 8 -5.76 8.47 2.24
CA THR A 8 -5.83 7.14 2.88
C THR A 8 -7.12 6.93 3.68
N ASN A 9 -7.75 7.98 4.19
CA ASN A 9 -9.07 7.88 4.85
C ASN A 9 -10.20 7.36 3.93
N LYS A 10 -10.01 7.31 2.62
CA LYS A 10 -10.95 6.71 1.65
C LYS A 10 -10.57 5.29 1.22
N ILE A 11 -9.61 4.65 1.91
CA ILE A 11 -9.07 3.33 1.55
C ILE A 11 -10.13 2.22 1.50
N GLY A 12 -11.18 2.31 2.33
CA GLY A 12 -12.25 1.31 2.36
C GLY A 12 -12.99 1.15 1.02
N LYS A 13 -12.91 2.13 0.11
CA LYS A 13 -13.46 2.02 -1.26
C LYS A 13 -12.72 0.99 -2.13
N PHE A 14 -11.54 0.55 -1.72
CA PHE A 14 -10.68 -0.40 -2.43
C PHE A 14 -10.64 -1.77 -1.76
N ALA A 15 -11.62 -2.10 -0.91
CA ALA A 15 -11.77 -3.42 -0.31
C ALA A 15 -11.59 -4.56 -1.35
N GLY A 16 -10.76 -5.54 -1.00
CA GLY A 16 -10.38 -6.67 -1.86
C GLY A 16 -9.37 -6.34 -2.96
N LYS A 17 -8.82 -5.12 -3.02
CA LYS A 17 -7.82 -4.70 -4.01
C LYS A 17 -6.49 -4.41 -3.35
N TRP A 18 -5.42 -4.56 -4.14
CA TRP A 18 -4.10 -4.12 -3.77
C TRP A 18 -3.99 -2.61 -3.91
N VAL A 19 -3.48 -1.93 -2.89
CA VAL A 19 -3.23 -0.48 -2.91
C VAL A 19 -1.76 -0.18 -2.72
N VAL A 20 -1.29 0.91 -3.30
CA VAL A 20 0.04 1.49 -3.02
C VAL A 20 -0.15 2.81 -2.30
N ILE A 21 0.49 2.96 -1.15
CA ILE A 21 0.45 4.17 -0.33
C ILE A 21 1.82 4.83 -0.33
N ASP A 22 1.85 6.14 -0.59
CA ASP A 22 3.00 6.98 -0.34
C ASP A 22 2.89 7.58 1.08
N PRO A 23 3.77 7.16 2.03
CA PRO A 23 3.71 7.64 3.41
C PRO A 23 4.10 9.11 3.57
N LYS A 24 4.84 9.71 2.62
CA LYS A 24 5.30 11.10 2.73
C LYS A 24 4.16 12.10 2.56
N ILE A 25 3.18 11.74 1.73
CA ILE A 25 2.03 12.59 1.40
C ILE A 25 0.72 12.05 1.96
N ASP A 26 0.73 10.88 2.60
CA ASP A 26 -0.44 10.16 3.14
C ASP A 26 -1.53 9.95 2.06
N ARG A 27 -1.14 9.38 0.93
CA ARG A 27 -2.06 9.14 -0.20
C ARG A 27 -1.89 7.77 -0.83
N ILE A 28 -3.01 7.24 -1.29
CA ILE A 28 -3.09 6.09 -2.18
C ILE A 28 -2.73 6.60 -3.59
N ILE A 29 -1.67 6.04 -4.18
CA ILE A 29 -1.13 6.46 -5.48
C ILE A 29 -1.42 5.46 -6.61
N ALA A 30 -1.73 4.21 -6.28
CA ALA A 30 -2.16 3.20 -7.25
C ALA A 30 -3.03 2.12 -6.62
N VAL A 31 -3.83 1.47 -7.47
CA VAL A 31 -4.67 0.33 -7.13
C VAL A 31 -4.52 -0.75 -8.21
N GLY A 32 -4.41 -2.01 -7.81
CA GLY A 32 -4.36 -3.16 -8.71
C GLY A 32 -5.26 -4.28 -8.24
N SER A 33 -5.66 -5.15 -9.16
CA SER A 33 -6.36 -6.39 -8.81
C SER A 33 -5.37 -7.45 -8.28
N THR A 34 -4.09 -7.34 -8.63
CA THR A 34 -3.03 -8.26 -8.25
C THR A 34 -1.79 -7.50 -7.76
N LEU A 35 -0.94 -8.15 -6.96
CA LEU A 35 0.35 -7.59 -6.54
C LEU A 35 1.27 -7.32 -7.75
N LYS A 36 1.25 -8.21 -8.76
CA LYS A 36 2.06 -8.08 -9.98
C LYS A 36 1.80 -6.77 -10.74
N GLU A 37 0.55 -6.30 -10.71
CA GLU A 37 0.17 -5.03 -11.34
C GLU A 37 0.78 -3.80 -10.68
N ILE A 38 1.10 -3.86 -9.39
CA ILE A 38 1.58 -2.71 -8.61
C ILE A 38 3.03 -2.86 -8.13
N SER A 39 3.64 -4.02 -8.36
CA SER A 39 4.95 -4.37 -7.81
C SER A 39 6.03 -3.35 -8.19
N SER A 40 6.03 -2.85 -9.42
CA SER A 40 6.99 -1.85 -9.89
C SER A 40 6.96 -0.53 -9.13
N MET A 41 5.89 -0.23 -8.39
CA MET A 41 5.76 0.98 -7.57
C MET A 41 6.28 0.82 -6.14
N VAL A 42 6.48 -0.41 -5.70
CA VAL A 42 6.93 -0.75 -4.34
C VAL A 42 8.26 -1.51 -4.34
N THR A 43 8.74 -1.91 -5.52
CA THR A 43 10.09 -2.41 -5.72
C THR A 43 11.07 -1.24 -5.70
N ARG A 44 12.05 -1.31 -4.81
CA ARG A 44 13.15 -0.35 -4.73
C ARG A 44 14.48 -0.99 -5.12
N PRO A 45 15.44 -0.22 -5.65
CA PRO A 45 16.81 -0.68 -5.83
C PRO A 45 17.43 -1.12 -4.50
N SER A 46 18.33 -2.10 -4.53
CA SER A 46 19.09 -2.53 -3.35
C SER A 46 20.01 -1.43 -2.79
N THR A 47 20.31 -0.40 -3.59
CA THR A 47 21.10 0.77 -3.22
C THR A 47 20.30 1.87 -2.55
N ASP A 48 18.97 1.75 -2.48
CA ASP A 48 18.10 2.72 -1.81
C ASP A 48 18.29 2.65 -0.28
N LYS A 49 18.74 3.77 0.31
CA LYS A 49 19.02 3.92 1.75
C LYS A 49 17.89 4.61 2.52
N ASN A 50 16.74 4.88 1.90
CA ASN A 50 15.62 5.51 2.58
C ASN A 50 15.14 4.63 3.77
N PRO A 51 14.91 5.23 4.96
CA PRO A 51 14.44 4.51 6.14
C PRO A 51 13.15 3.71 5.89
N ALA A 52 12.96 2.62 6.64
CA ALA A 52 11.68 1.90 6.64
C ALA A 52 10.53 2.86 6.98
N GLY A 53 9.38 2.68 6.32
CA GLY A 53 8.21 3.56 6.49
C GLY A 53 8.28 4.90 5.75
N THR A 54 9.37 5.19 5.03
CA THR A 54 9.49 6.42 4.22
C THR A 54 9.33 6.19 2.71
N VAL A 55 9.21 4.93 2.30
CA VAL A 55 9.02 4.51 0.90
C VAL A 55 7.60 4.03 0.65
N PRO A 56 7.12 4.08 -0.61
CA PRO A 56 5.83 3.51 -0.94
C PRO A 56 5.74 2.03 -0.57
N PHE A 57 4.62 1.65 0.02
CA PHE A 57 4.34 0.27 0.41
C PHE A 57 2.97 -0.17 -0.10
N SER A 58 2.74 -1.48 -0.11
CA SER A 58 1.47 -2.04 -0.59
C SER A 58 0.93 -3.13 0.32
N PHE A 59 -0.39 -3.25 0.31
CA PHE A 59 -1.12 -4.33 0.96
C PHE A 59 -2.48 -4.52 0.27
N ILE A 60 -3.10 -5.66 0.54
CA ILE A 60 -4.49 -5.92 0.14
C ILE A 60 -5.43 -5.31 1.18
N VAL A 61 -6.35 -4.46 0.72
CA VAL A 61 -7.37 -3.90 1.62
C VAL A 61 -8.34 -5.01 2.00
N PRO A 62 -8.58 -5.27 3.29
CA PRO A 62 -9.52 -6.31 3.72
C PRO A 62 -10.91 -6.04 3.15
N ARG A 63 -11.60 -7.12 2.80
CA ARG A 63 -13.03 -7.05 2.50
C ARG A 63 -13.82 -6.80 3.79
N LYS A 64 -15.04 -6.30 3.65
CA LYS A 64 -15.87 -5.92 4.79
C LYS A 64 -16.16 -7.09 5.74
N ASP A 65 -16.15 -8.30 5.21
CA ASP A 65 -16.39 -9.58 5.88
C ASP A 65 -15.12 -10.25 6.43
N GLU A 66 -13.92 -9.77 6.08
CA GLU A 66 -12.65 -10.36 6.50
C GLU A 66 -12.15 -9.88 7.88
N GLY A 67 -12.86 -8.93 8.51
CA GLY A 67 -12.44 -8.32 9.79
C GLY A 67 -11.20 -7.42 9.65
N PRO A 68 -10.75 -6.76 10.72
CA PRO A 68 -9.58 -5.87 10.65
C PRO A 68 -8.27 -6.68 10.56
N TYR A 69 -7.40 -6.34 9.60
CA TYR A 69 -6.01 -6.80 9.65
C TYR A 69 -5.23 -6.02 10.72
N ILE A 70 -4.58 -6.75 11.63
CA ILE A 70 -3.66 -6.17 12.61
C ILE A 70 -2.24 -6.38 12.09
N LEU A 71 -1.59 -5.31 11.64
CA LEU A 71 -0.17 -5.35 11.31
C LEU A 71 0.63 -5.28 12.61
N TRP A 72 1.25 -6.39 13.00
CA TRP A 72 2.13 -6.45 14.16
C TRP A 72 3.59 -6.38 13.72
N ILE A 73 4.27 -5.31 14.13
CA ILE A 73 5.71 -5.12 13.87
C ILE A 73 6.45 -5.35 15.19
N LYS A 74 7.26 -6.41 15.25
CA LYS A 74 8.14 -6.68 16.39
C LYS A 74 9.41 -5.83 16.22
N SER A 75 9.65 -4.89 17.13
CA SER A 75 10.95 -4.22 17.23
C SER A 75 11.95 -5.17 17.88
N TYR A 76 13.10 -5.33 17.23
CA TYR A 76 14.31 -5.97 17.78
C TYR A 76 15.30 -4.88 18.16
#